data_AF-A0AB72Z5U9-F1
#
_entry.id   AF-A0AB72Z5U9-F1
#
_cell.length_a   1.000
_cell.length_b   1.000
_cell.length_c   1.000
_cell.angle_alpha   90.00
_cell.angle_beta   90.00
_cell.angle_gamma   90.00
#
_symmetry.space_group_name_H-M   'P 1'
#
loop_
_entity.id
_entity.type
_entity.pdbx_description
1 polymer ?
#
loop_
_entity_poly.entity_id
_entity_poly.type
_entity_poly.pdbx_seq_one_letter_code
_entity_poly.pdbx_strand_id
1 'polypeptide(L)'
;MISGFFDTLLQIIALLSAFFLIVLLLLTGIRYFLSKDEVPLEKIQRYQLWHNRYQFDAEVTAFLVVITATLLVCLSAVQITAIPFQFTLLMFWSSWLFHPFSYWKKTRTPQKLKKEIMQLLGLVLITALYFAGYFALKSMYLVLVQVAEAPWHIQLGVRSYLIICSLLVASGALIVWQRIYANLLK
;
A
#
# COMPACT_ATOMS: atom_id res chain seq x y z
N MET A 1 -17.87 -6.05 26.95
CA MET A 1 -17.46 -5.18 25.83
C MET A 1 -16.05 -5.49 25.30
N ILE A 2 -15.12 -6.02 26.10
CA ILE A 2 -13.75 -6.37 25.65
C ILE A 2 -13.70 -7.58 24.69
N SER A 3 -14.57 -8.59 24.89
CA SER A 3 -14.57 -9.81 24.05
C SER A 3 -14.89 -9.54 22.58
N GLY A 4 -15.95 -8.77 22.29
CA GLY A 4 -16.32 -8.45 20.92
C GLY A 4 -15.27 -7.65 20.15
N PHE A 5 -14.48 -6.80 20.83
CA PHE A 5 -13.36 -6.09 20.22
C PHE A 5 -12.26 -7.06 19.77
N PHE A 6 -11.87 -7.99 20.65
CA PHE A 6 -10.83 -8.98 20.33
C PHE A 6 -11.27 -9.95 19.24
N ASP A 7 -12.52 -10.41 19.26
CA ASP A 7 -13.04 -11.31 18.23
C ASP A 7 -13.07 -10.63 16.85
N THR A 8 -13.50 -9.36 16.80
CA THR A 8 -13.51 -8.58 15.56
C THR A 8 -12.09 -8.31 15.07
N LEU A 9 -11.15 -7.99 15.98
CA LEU A 9 -9.74 -7.81 15.66
C LEU A 9 -9.13 -9.10 15.09
N LEU A 10 -9.42 -10.25 15.71
CA LEU A 10 -8.89 -11.54 15.27
C LEU A 10 -9.42 -11.92 13.90
N GLN A 11 -10.71 -11.68 13.63
CA GLN A 11 -11.30 -11.87 12.31
C GLN A 11 -10.67 -10.97 11.26
N ILE A 12 -10.41 -9.69 11.56
CA ILE A 12 -9.74 -8.78 10.63
C ILE A 12 -8.31 -9.24 10.34
N ILE A 13 -7.56 -9.67 11.36
CA ILE A 13 -6.21 -10.23 11.20
C ILE A 13 -6.25 -11.50 10.35
N ALA A 14 -7.21 -12.39 10.60
CA ALA A 14 -7.40 -13.60 9.82
C ALA A 14 -7.75 -13.29 8.36
N LEU A 15 -8.61 -12.29 8.12
CA LEU A 15 -9.02 -11.89 6.78
C LEU A 15 -7.87 -11.25 6.00
N LEU A 16 -7.11 -10.36 6.65
CA LEU A 16 -5.90 -9.74 6.10
C LEU A 16 -4.84 -10.78 5.77
N SER A 17 -4.56 -11.70 6.70
CA SER A 17 -3.56 -12.75 6.48
C SER A 17 -3.99 -13.70 5.36
N ALA A 18 -5.26 -14.09 5.30
CA ALA A 18 -5.82 -14.87 4.19
C ALA A 18 -5.70 -14.14 2.85
N PHE A 19 -6.04 -12.84 2.80
CA PHE A 19 -5.91 -12.02 1.60
C PHE A 19 -4.45 -11.94 1.12
N PHE A 20 -3.50 -11.64 2.02
CA PHE A 20 -2.08 -11.61 1.68
C PHE A 20 -1.56 -12.99 1.22
N LEU A 21 -2.03 -14.08 1.83
CA LEU A 21 -1.73 -15.45 1.41
C LEU A 21 -2.23 -15.73 0.00
N ILE A 22 -3.46 -15.35 -0.33
CA ILE A 22 -4.05 -15.53 -1.66
C ILE A 22 -3.26 -14.73 -2.70
N VAL A 23 -2.91 -13.48 -2.41
CA VAL A 23 -2.08 -12.64 -3.29
C VAL A 23 -0.69 -13.26 -3.49
N LEU A 24 -0.05 -13.75 -2.43
CA LEU A 24 1.23 -14.45 -2.49
C LEU A 24 1.14 -15.73 -3.33
N LEU A 25 0.08 -16.51 -3.18
CA LEU A 25 -0.15 -17.74 -3.96
C LEU A 25 -0.39 -17.40 -5.44
N LEU A 26 -1.17 -16.36 -5.74
CA LEU A 26 -1.37 -15.86 -7.11
C LEU A 26 -0.05 -15.42 -7.74
N LEU A 27 0.75 -14.61 -7.03
CA LEU A 27 2.06 -14.17 -7.51
C LEU A 27 3.01 -15.34 -7.72
N THR A 28 2.98 -16.34 -6.83
CA THR A 28 3.79 -17.57 -6.95
C THR A 28 3.34 -18.40 -8.15
N GLY A 29 2.03 -18.53 -8.38
CA GLY A 29 1.47 -19.22 -9.54
C GLY A 29 1.79 -18.52 -10.86
N ILE A 30 1.68 -17.19 -10.91
CA ILE A 30 2.08 -16.36 -12.06
C ILE A 30 3.57 -16.54 -12.32
N ARG A 31 4.41 -16.49 -11.29
CA ARG A 31 5.86 -16.69 -11.41
C ARG A 31 6.19 -18.10 -11.92
N TYR A 32 5.53 -19.13 -11.38
CA TYR A 32 5.70 -20.52 -11.82
C TYR A 32 5.36 -20.68 -13.30
N PHE A 33 4.23 -20.13 -13.74
CA PHE A 33 3.79 -20.18 -15.13
C PHE A 33 4.75 -19.45 -16.07
N LEU A 34 5.18 -18.23 -15.70
CA LEU A 34 6.16 -17.45 -16.46
C LEU A 34 7.56 -18.09 -16.51
N SER A 35 7.91 -18.92 -15.54
CA SER A 35 9.19 -19.65 -15.50
C SER A 35 9.16 -21.00 -16.20
N LYS A 36 7.99 -21.46 -16.66
CA LYS A 36 7.81 -22.80 -17.25
C LYS A 36 8.11 -22.86 -18.75
N ASP A 37 8.08 -21.72 -19.44
CA ASP A 37 8.42 -21.64 -20.86
C ASP A 37 9.94 -21.43 -21.03
N GLU A 38 10.67 -22.52 -21.33
CA GLU A 38 12.12 -22.51 -21.60
C GLU A 38 12.51 -21.88 -22.95
N VAL A 39 11.55 -21.38 -23.73
CA VAL A 39 11.83 -20.72 -25.02
C VAL A 39 11.89 -19.20 -24.80
N PRO A 40 13.07 -18.57 -24.90
CA PRO A 40 13.16 -17.11 -24.91
C PRO A 40 12.55 -16.60 -26.22
N LEU A 41 11.25 -16.32 -26.21
CA LEU A 41 10.56 -15.64 -27.30
C LEU A 41 11.30 -14.33 -27.61
N GLU A 42 11.84 -14.15 -28.81
CA GLU A 42 12.63 -12.96 -29.18
C GLU A 42 11.89 -11.62 -28.97
N LYS A 43 10.54 -11.63 -29.00
CA LYS A 43 9.71 -10.48 -28.60
C LYS A 43 9.82 -10.11 -27.12
N ILE A 44 10.15 -11.07 -26.27
CA ILE A 44 10.42 -10.86 -24.85
C ILE A 44 11.76 -10.17 -24.65
N GLN A 45 12.77 -10.23 -25.54
CA GLN A 45 14.04 -9.52 -25.29
C GLN A 45 13.87 -8.02 -25.11
N ARG A 46 12.98 -7.35 -25.87
CA ARG A 46 12.67 -5.92 -25.64
C ARG A 46 11.91 -5.72 -24.34
N TYR A 47 10.98 -6.62 -24.01
CA TYR A 47 10.27 -6.58 -22.74
C TYR A 47 11.19 -6.91 -21.56
N GLN A 48 12.18 -7.78 -21.70
CA GLN A 48 13.20 -8.16 -20.72
C GLN A 48 14.25 -7.06 -20.61
N LEU A 49 14.66 -6.40 -21.70
CA LEU A 49 15.52 -5.22 -21.65
C LEU A 49 14.80 -4.05 -20.99
N TRP A 50 13.52 -3.84 -21.31
CA TRP A 50 12.67 -2.85 -20.65
C TRP A 50 12.45 -3.22 -19.17
N HIS A 51 12.04 -4.45 -18.88
CA HIS A 51 11.82 -4.99 -17.54
C HIS A 51 13.09 -4.95 -16.71
N ASN A 52 14.27 -5.29 -17.24
CA ASN A 52 15.55 -5.22 -16.53
C ASN A 52 16.01 -3.77 -16.33
N ARG A 53 15.72 -2.87 -17.28
CA ARG A 53 16.06 -1.44 -17.18
C ARG A 53 15.15 -0.69 -16.22
N TYR A 54 13.90 -1.14 -16.06
CA TYR A 54 12.90 -0.60 -15.15
C TYR A 54 12.62 -1.51 -13.95
N GLN A 55 13.42 -2.57 -13.75
CA GLN A 55 13.20 -3.53 -12.66
C GLN A 55 13.47 -2.80 -11.36
N PHE A 56 12.42 -2.69 -10.54
CA PHE A 56 12.59 -2.25 -9.18
C PHE A 56 13.43 -3.28 -8.43
N ASP A 57 14.21 -2.79 -7.48
CA ASP A 57 14.86 -3.68 -6.53
C ASP A 57 13.78 -4.55 -5.86
N ALA A 58 14.14 -5.79 -5.53
CA ALA A 58 13.18 -6.74 -4.94
C ALA A 58 12.57 -6.18 -3.65
N GLU A 59 13.38 -5.44 -2.88
CA GLU A 59 12.95 -4.72 -1.69
C GLU A 59 11.90 -3.64 -2.05
N VAL A 60 12.19 -2.78 -3.02
CA VAL A 60 11.29 -1.69 -3.47
C VAL A 60 9.95 -2.26 -3.95
N THR A 61 10.00 -3.36 -4.71
CA THR A 61 8.81 -4.03 -5.26
C THR A 61 7.94 -4.59 -4.14
N ALA A 62 8.55 -5.26 -3.16
CA ALA A 62 7.84 -5.79 -2.00
C ALA A 62 7.17 -4.66 -1.20
N PHE A 63 7.87 -3.55 -0.97
CA PHE A 63 7.30 -2.37 -0.32
C PHE A 63 6.11 -1.80 -1.09
N LEU A 64 6.24 -1.65 -2.41
CA LEU A 64 5.17 -1.11 -3.26
C LEU A 64 3.92 -1.99 -3.20
N VAL A 65 4.09 -3.32 -3.27
CA VAL A 65 2.98 -4.28 -3.17
C VAL A 65 2.29 -4.19 -1.81
N VAL A 66 3.05 -4.16 -0.71
CA VAL A 66 2.49 -4.07 0.65
C VAL A 66 1.72 -2.76 0.82
N ILE A 67 2.29 -1.63 0.45
CA ILE A 67 1.65 -0.31 0.59
C ILE A 67 0.37 -0.26 -0.25
N THR A 68 0.42 -0.72 -1.50
CA THR A 68 -0.74 -0.73 -2.40
C THR A 68 -1.86 -1.61 -1.83
N ALA A 69 -1.53 -2.81 -1.36
CA ALA A 69 -2.48 -3.72 -0.75
C ALA A 69 -3.11 -3.12 0.51
N THR A 70 -2.30 -2.56 1.41
CA THR A 70 -2.79 -1.91 2.64
C THR A 70 -3.72 -0.75 2.31
N LEU A 71 -3.38 0.08 1.32
CA LEU A 71 -4.16 1.25 0.94
C LEU A 71 -5.51 0.83 0.34
N LEU A 72 -5.55 -0.20 -0.51
CA LEU A 72 -6.79 -0.77 -1.05
C LEU A 72 -7.69 -1.35 0.05
N VAL A 73 -7.10 -2.06 1.01
CA VAL A 73 -7.86 -2.58 2.16
C VAL A 73 -8.40 -1.44 3.01
N CYS A 74 -7.61 -0.38 3.26
CA CYS A 74 -8.07 0.79 4.02
C CYS A 74 -9.22 1.51 3.30
N LEU A 75 -9.13 1.70 1.98
CA LEU A 75 -10.20 2.31 1.19
C LEU A 75 -11.48 1.50 1.27
N SER A 76 -11.38 0.17 1.19
CA SER A 76 -12.53 -0.73 1.31
C SER A 76 -13.12 -0.72 2.72
N ALA A 77 -12.27 -0.77 3.75
CA ALA A 77 -12.68 -0.79 5.14
C ALA A 77 -13.38 0.51 5.56
N VAL A 78 -12.92 1.68 5.08
CA VAL A 78 -13.59 2.98 5.34
C VAL A 78 -15.02 3.03 4.79
N GLN A 79 -15.35 2.27 3.74
CA GLN A 79 -16.72 2.21 3.20
C GLN A 79 -17.69 1.44 4.09
N ILE A 80 -17.19 0.59 5.00
CA ILE A 80 -18.00 -0.29 5.82
C ILE A 80 -18.30 0.43 7.12
N THR A 81 -19.54 0.91 7.27
CA THR A 81 -20.00 1.65 8.46
C THR A 81 -19.84 0.87 9.77
N ALA A 82 -19.89 -0.47 9.70
CA ALA A 82 -19.69 -1.34 10.86
C ALA A 82 -18.23 -1.41 11.34
N ILE A 83 -17.24 -1.01 10.54
CA ILE A 83 -15.83 -1.01 10.91
C ILE A 83 -15.47 0.35 11.52
N PRO A 84 -15.06 0.42 12.80
CA PRO A 84 -14.64 1.68 13.39
C PRO A 84 -13.40 2.25 12.70
N PHE A 85 -13.38 3.56 12.48
CA PHE A 85 -12.31 4.26 11.78
C PHE A 85 -10.92 4.01 12.40
N GLN A 86 -10.86 3.80 13.72
CA GLN A 86 -9.63 3.47 14.45
C GLN A 86 -8.95 2.20 13.91
N PHE A 87 -9.70 1.21 13.45
CA PHE A 87 -9.13 0.00 12.87
C PHE A 87 -8.54 0.25 11.49
N THR A 88 -9.22 1.05 10.66
CA THR A 88 -8.67 1.46 9.38
C THR A 88 -7.38 2.25 9.53
N LEU A 89 -7.30 3.11 10.55
CA LEU A 89 -6.08 3.81 10.91
C LEU A 89 -4.96 2.85 11.31
N LEU A 90 -5.26 1.85 12.14
CA LEU A 90 -4.27 0.88 12.60
C LEU A 90 -3.72 0.07 11.42
N MET A 91 -4.59 -0.37 10.50
CA MET A 91 -4.18 -1.03 9.27
C MET A 91 -3.28 -0.13 8.41
N PHE A 92 -3.68 1.13 8.20
CA PHE A 92 -2.92 2.08 7.40
C PHE A 92 -1.51 2.32 7.97
N TRP A 93 -1.42 2.62 9.26
CA TRP A 93 -0.16 2.88 9.95
C TRP A 93 0.72 1.64 10.14
N SER A 94 0.16 0.43 10.10
CA SER A 94 0.95 -0.80 10.16
C SER A 94 1.94 -0.90 9.00
N SER A 95 1.55 -0.45 7.80
CA SER A 95 2.43 -0.43 6.63
C SER A 95 3.53 0.63 6.73
N TRP A 96 3.33 1.68 7.53
CA TRP A 96 4.34 2.70 7.75
C TRP A 96 5.54 2.16 8.55
N LEU A 97 5.30 1.26 9.50
CA LEU A 97 6.33 0.69 10.39
C LEU A 97 7.44 -0.05 9.64
N PHE A 98 7.20 -0.51 8.42
CA PHE A 98 8.24 -1.14 7.62
C PHE A 98 9.33 -0.15 7.15
N HIS A 99 9.01 1.15 7.03
CA HIS A 99 9.98 2.18 6.63
C HIS A 99 11.08 2.41 7.67
N PRO A 100 10.80 2.70 8.96
CA PRO A 100 11.84 2.84 9.97
C PRO A 100 12.62 1.53 10.20
N PHE A 101 11.98 0.37 10.06
CA PHE A 101 12.68 -0.92 10.13
C PHE A 101 13.69 -1.09 8.98
N SER A 102 13.30 -0.71 7.76
CA SER A 102 14.21 -0.72 6.60
C SER A 102 15.37 0.25 6.76
N TYR A 103 15.09 1.44 7.32
CA TYR A 103 16.09 2.47 7.58
C TYR A 103 17.09 2.00 8.65
N TRP A 104 16.61 1.42 9.75
CA TRP A 104 17.44 0.82 10.79
C TRP A 104 18.40 -0.25 10.24
N LYS A 105 17.92 -1.11 9.33
CA LYS A 105 18.77 -2.13 8.71
C LYS A 105 19.91 -1.50 7.89
N LYS A 106 19.65 -0.37 7.23
CA LYS A 106 20.62 0.35 6.38
C LYS A 106 21.65 1.15 7.21
N THR A 107 21.28 1.67 8.38
CA THR A 107 22.19 2.42 9.27
C THR A 107 23.15 1.55 10.08
N ARG A 108 22.96 0.22 10.11
CA ARG A 108 23.91 -0.72 10.77
C ARG A 108 25.28 -0.78 10.09
N THR A 109 25.36 -0.39 8.82
CA THR A 109 26.62 -0.32 8.08
C THR A 109 27.04 1.15 7.99
N PRO A 110 28.30 1.51 8.29
CA PRO A 110 28.77 2.88 8.12
C PRO A 110 28.69 3.30 6.65
N GLN A 111 28.03 4.42 6.38
CA GLN A 111 27.86 4.98 5.04
C GLN A 111 28.45 6.39 4.95
N LYS A 112 28.59 6.92 3.73
CA LYS A 112 28.97 8.32 3.54
C LYS A 112 27.84 9.23 4.05
N LEU A 113 28.18 10.28 4.80
CA LEU A 113 27.22 11.28 5.34
C LEU A 113 26.18 11.76 4.32
N LYS A 114 26.60 12.04 3.07
CA LYS A 114 25.70 12.45 1.98
C LYS A 114 24.58 11.43 1.73
N LYS A 115 24.89 10.13 1.81
CA LYS A 115 23.94 9.04 1.60
C LYS A 115 22.97 8.92 2.77
N GLU A 116 23.44 9.07 3.99
CA GLU A 116 22.60 9.06 5.20
C GLU A 116 21.59 10.23 5.21
N ILE A 117 22.04 11.43 4.84
CA ILE A 117 21.16 12.61 4.74
C ILE A 117 20.05 12.40 3.70
N MET A 118 20.38 11.81 2.54
CA MET A 118 19.40 11.54 1.48
C MET A 118 18.37 10.48 1.92
N GLN A 119 18.81 9.45 2.66
CA GLN A 119 17.92 8.42 3.21
C GLN A 119 16.98 8.99 4.29
N LEU A 120 17.48 9.86 5.17
CA LEU A 120 16.65 10.58 6.15
C LEU A 120 15.61 11.47 5.49
N LEU A 121 16.02 12.23 4.47
CA LEU A 121 15.11 13.08 3.72
C LEU A 121 14.03 12.26 2.99
N GLY A 122 14.41 11.10 2.43
CA GLY A 122 13.48 10.12 1.88
C GLY A 122 12.47 9.61 2.91
N LEU A 123 12.92 9.25 4.12
CA LEU A 123 12.05 8.80 5.21
C LEU A 123 11.05 9.89 5.65
N VAL A 124 11.50 11.14 5.75
CA VAL A 124 10.65 12.29 6.09
C VAL A 124 9.59 12.51 5.01
N LEU A 125 9.98 12.50 3.74
CA LEU A 125 9.05 12.67 2.62
C LEU A 125 8.00 11.55 2.56
N ILE A 126 8.41 10.29 2.77
CA ILE A 126 7.47 9.17 2.83
C ILE A 126 6.53 9.32 4.03
N THR A 127 7.04 9.74 5.18
CA THR A 127 6.21 9.98 6.37
C THR A 127 5.19 11.09 6.11
N ALA A 128 5.58 12.17 5.42
CA ALA A 128 4.65 13.23 5.02
C ALA A 128 3.54 12.71 4.08
N LEU A 129 3.85 11.81 3.14
CA LEU A 129 2.84 11.14 2.30
C LEU A 129 1.87 10.29 3.14
N TYR A 130 2.35 9.60 4.17
CA TYR A 130 1.49 8.86 5.09
C TYR A 130 0.55 9.78 5.88
N PHE A 131 1.04 10.93 6.36
CA PHE A 131 0.18 11.93 6.99
C PHE A 131 -0.88 12.47 6.02
N ALA A 132 -0.52 12.75 4.77
CA ALA A 132 -1.49 13.15 3.75
C ALA A 132 -2.56 12.06 3.53
N GLY A 133 -2.15 10.79 3.46
CA GLY A 133 -3.06 9.64 3.37
C GLY A 133 -4.00 9.51 4.58
N TYR A 134 -3.50 9.75 5.80
CA TYR A 134 -4.32 9.81 7.02
C TYR A 134 -5.43 10.87 6.92
N PHE A 135 -5.07 12.10 6.52
CA PHE A 135 -6.04 13.19 6.38
C PHE A 135 -7.07 12.88 5.30
N ALA A 136 -6.65 12.27 4.19
CA ALA A 136 -7.55 11.83 3.12
C ALA A 136 -8.54 10.76 3.62
N LEU A 137 -8.07 9.71 4.31
CA LEU A 137 -8.94 8.68 4.89
C LEU A 137 -9.93 9.27 5.90
N LYS A 138 -9.47 10.22 6.73
CA LYS A 138 -10.32 10.90 7.72
C LYS A 138 -11.38 11.77 7.07
N SER A 139 -11.02 12.53 6.05
CA SER A 139 -11.96 13.34 5.28
C SER A 139 -13.00 12.45 4.59
N MET A 140 -12.57 11.36 3.97
CA MET A 140 -13.46 10.35 3.37
C MET A 140 -14.44 9.78 4.39
N TYR A 141 -13.96 9.38 5.57
CA TYR A 141 -14.79 8.89 6.66
C TYR A 141 -15.85 9.93 7.09
N LEU A 142 -15.47 11.20 7.27
CA LEU A 142 -16.40 12.27 7.63
C LEU A 142 -17.51 12.46 6.59
N VAL A 143 -17.16 12.44 5.29
CA VAL A 143 -18.13 12.53 4.20
C VAL A 143 -19.08 11.33 4.22
N LEU A 144 -18.56 10.13 4.44
CA LEU A 144 -19.38 8.91 4.49
C LEU A 144 -20.35 8.91 5.68
N VAL A 145 -19.94 9.42 6.83
CA VAL A 145 -20.81 9.58 8.01
C VAL A 145 -21.95 10.55 7.70
N GLN A 146 -21.67 11.69 7.05
CA GLN A 146 -22.69 12.68 6.69
C GLN A 146 -23.68 12.15 5.64
N VAL A 147 -23.23 11.28 4.74
CA VAL A 147 -24.05 10.71 3.67
C VAL A 147 -24.76 9.42 4.12
N ALA A 148 -24.46 8.89 5.32
CA ALA A 148 -25.03 7.64 5.81
C ALA A 148 -26.55 7.67 6.00
N GLU A 149 -27.14 8.85 6.20
CA GLU A 149 -28.60 9.03 6.35
C GLU A 149 -29.30 9.39 5.03
N ALA A 150 -28.54 9.59 3.95
CA ALA A 150 -29.10 9.95 2.65
C ALA A 150 -29.84 8.76 1.98
N PRO A 151 -30.73 9.01 1.02
CA PRO A 151 -31.32 7.96 0.19
C PRO A 151 -30.28 7.05 -0.47
N TRP A 152 -30.59 5.75 -0.60
CA TRP A 152 -29.64 4.71 -1.05
C TRP A 152 -28.94 5.02 -2.38
N HIS A 153 -29.61 5.66 -3.33
CA HIS A 153 -29.05 6.02 -4.63
C HIS A 153 -27.99 7.13 -4.52
N ILE A 154 -28.17 8.08 -3.58
CA ILE A 154 -27.19 9.12 -3.27
C ILE A 154 -25.98 8.48 -2.57
N GLN A 155 -26.21 7.55 -1.64
CA GLN A 155 -25.13 6.81 -0.99
C GLN A 155 -24.28 6.04 -2.00
N LEU A 156 -24.92 5.35 -2.95
CA LEU A 156 -24.23 4.57 -3.98
C LEU A 156 -23.43 5.48 -4.92
N GLY A 157 -24.00 6.61 -5.34
CA GLY A 157 -23.31 7.62 -6.15
C GLY A 157 -22.08 8.20 -5.44
N VAL A 158 -22.20 8.59 -4.17
CA VAL A 158 -21.08 9.18 -3.42
C VAL A 158 -20.00 8.13 -3.12
N ARG A 159 -20.37 6.92 -2.69
CA ARG A 159 -19.41 5.85 -2.40
C ARG A 159 -18.61 5.44 -3.64
N SER A 160 -19.28 5.27 -4.78
CA SER A 160 -18.63 4.90 -6.04
C SER A 160 -17.70 6.01 -6.54
N TYR A 161 -18.12 7.28 -6.48
CA TYR A 161 -17.27 8.43 -6.76
C TYR A 161 -16.02 8.47 -5.88
N LEU A 162 -16.19 8.31 -4.55
CA LEU A 162 -15.08 8.33 -3.61
C LEU A 162 -14.09 7.18 -3.87
N ILE A 163 -14.57 5.97 -4.20
CA ILE A 163 -13.70 4.84 -4.57
C ILE A 163 -12.84 5.19 -5.79
N ILE A 164 -13.46 5.72 -6.85
CA ILE A 164 -12.75 6.07 -8.09
C ILE A 164 -11.71 7.16 -7.84
N CYS A 165 -12.09 8.25 -7.17
CA CYS A 165 -11.16 9.34 -6.82
C CYS A 165 -10.02 8.84 -5.95
N SER A 166 -10.32 8.02 -4.94
CA SER A 166 -9.29 7.46 -4.06
C SER A 166 -8.32 6.54 -4.79
N LEU A 167 -8.78 5.73 -5.74
CA LEU A 167 -7.91 4.89 -6.58
C LEU A 167 -6.98 5.74 -7.45
N LEU A 168 -7.49 6.82 -8.05
CA LEU A 168 -6.68 7.75 -8.84
C LEU A 168 -5.62 8.44 -7.98
N VAL A 169 -6.00 8.95 -6.81
CA VAL A 169 -5.08 9.61 -5.87
C VAL A 169 -4.04 8.62 -5.32
N ALA A 170 -4.45 7.40 -4.97
CA ALA A 170 -3.55 6.35 -4.50
C ALA A 170 -2.52 5.97 -5.58
N SER A 171 -2.96 5.85 -6.84
CA SER A 171 -2.08 5.59 -7.98
C SER A 171 -1.06 6.72 -8.16
N GLY A 172 -1.49 7.98 -8.06
CA GLY A 172 -0.60 9.14 -8.10
C GLY A 172 0.40 9.16 -6.94
N ALA A 173 -0.05 8.88 -5.72
CA ALA A 173 0.79 8.80 -4.53
C ALA A 173 1.85 7.69 -4.64
N LEU A 174 1.48 6.53 -5.22
CA LEU A 174 2.42 5.44 -5.51
C LEU A 174 3.52 5.87 -6.49
N ILE A 175 3.17 6.63 -7.54
CA ILE A 175 4.16 7.16 -8.49
C ILE A 175 5.10 8.16 -7.82
N VAL A 176 4.57 9.07 -6.98
CA VAL A 176 5.38 10.03 -6.23
C VAL A 176 6.30 9.31 -5.26
N TRP A 177 5.77 8.33 -4.52
CA TRP A 177 6.54 7.47 -3.62
C TRP A 177 7.64 6.71 -4.37
N GLN A 178 7.32 6.13 -5.53
CA GLN A 178 8.29 5.43 -6.36
C GLN A 178 9.44 6.34 -6.79
N ARG A 179 9.16 7.59 -7.18
CA ARG A 179 10.20 8.56 -7.54
C ARG A 179 11.07 8.92 -6.34
N ILE A 180 10.48 9.15 -5.17
CA ILE A 180 11.19 9.45 -3.93
C ILE A 180 12.08 8.26 -3.55
N TYR A 181 11.54 7.05 -3.54
CA TYR A 181 12.27 5.85 -3.14
C TYR A 181 13.39 5.50 -4.12
N ALA A 182 13.13 5.51 -5.44
CA ALA A 182 14.13 5.17 -6.45
C ALA A 182 15.27 6.19 -6.54
N ASN A 183 15.00 7.48 -6.29
CA ASN A 183 16.01 8.54 -6.44
C ASN A 183 16.75 8.87 -5.14
N LEU A 184 16.17 8.62 -3.96
CA LEU A 184 16.75 9.05 -2.68
C LEU A 184 17.32 7.89 -1.85
N LEU A 185 16.90 6.64 -2.10
CA LEU A 185 17.36 5.46 -1.36
C LEU A 185 18.36 4.55 -2.12
N LYS A 186 18.54 4.74 -3.43
CA LYS A 186 19.71 4.20 -4.17
C LYS A 186 20.96 5.01 -3.86
#